data_AF-A0A381V1C6-F1
#
_entry.id   AF-A0A381V1C6-F1
#
_cell.length_a   1.000
_cell.length_b   1.000
_cell.length_c   1.000
_cell.angle_alpha   90.00
_cell.angle_beta   90.00
_cell.angle_gamma   90.00
#
_symmetry.space_group_name_H-M   'P 1'
#
loop_
_entity.id
_entity.type
_entity.pdbx_description
1 polymer ?
#
loop_
_entity_poly.entity_id
_entity_poly.type
_entity_poly.pdbx_seq_one_letter_code
_entity_poly.pdbx_strand_id
1 'polypeptide(L)'
;MAVQQPFLIECLACGIDNIYSDFTTGRSAVCNQCREKLLSPNLISSHKGHTCDNCDMVFILKNKTEFMSGKSECQCGGSDFSAVDIGPFVADLQAVEASSFDEDESNDDDFDWCRPNPDDSLDGDYNNVFDDDPGFGK
;
A
#
# COMPACT_ATOMS: atom_id res chain seq x y z
N MET A 1 -22.26 0.46 1.72
CA MET A 1 -22.00 0.03 0.32
C MET A 1 -20.51 0.21 0.11
N ALA A 2 -19.78 -0.85 -0.26
CA ALA A 2 -18.33 -0.75 -0.44
C ALA A 2 -18.04 0.14 -1.66
N VAL A 3 -17.24 1.18 -1.46
CA VAL A 3 -16.82 2.07 -2.55
C VAL A 3 -15.69 1.38 -3.29
N GLN A 4 -15.99 0.82 -4.47
CA GLN A 4 -14.99 0.33 -5.42
C GLN A 4 -14.66 1.46 -6.40
N GLN A 5 -13.84 2.42 -5.96
CA GLN A 5 -13.35 3.48 -6.82
C GLN A 5 -11.83 3.46 -6.83
N PRO A 6 -11.20 3.58 -8.02
CA PRO A 6 -9.76 3.69 -8.10
C PRO A 6 -9.32 4.99 -7.46
N PHE A 7 -8.26 4.94 -6.66
CA PHE A 7 -7.69 6.14 -6.07
C PHE A 7 -6.16 6.14 -6.09
N LEU A 8 -5.63 7.35 -6.13
CA LEU A 8 -4.24 7.69 -5.88
C LEU A 8 -4.16 8.36 -4.50
N ILE A 9 -3.23 7.92 -3.67
CA ILE A 9 -2.96 8.53 -2.36
C ILE A 9 -1.47 8.82 -2.20
N GLU A 10 -1.16 10.03 -1.75
CA GLU A 10 0.21 10.40 -1.39
C GLU A 10 0.55 9.85 0.01
N CYS A 11 1.69 9.20 0.16
CA CYS A 11 2.10 8.71 1.48
C CYS A 11 2.48 9.87 2.41
N LEU A 12 1.91 9.89 3.63
CA LEU A 12 2.23 10.92 4.62
C LEU A 12 3.73 10.98 4.95
N ALA A 13 4.38 9.82 5.10
CA ALA A 13 5.77 9.71 5.56
C ALA A 13 6.80 10.00 4.46
N CYS A 14 6.69 9.35 3.29
CA CYS A 14 7.69 9.47 2.23
C CYS A 14 7.27 10.37 1.05
N GLY A 15 5.99 10.77 0.96
CA GLY A 15 5.49 11.63 -0.12
C GLY A 15 5.42 10.98 -1.50
N ILE A 16 5.49 9.65 -1.54
CA ILE A 16 5.38 8.90 -2.80
C ILE A 16 3.91 8.54 -3.02
N ASP A 17 3.46 8.73 -4.26
CA ASP A 17 2.11 8.42 -4.70
C ASP A 17 1.92 6.90 -4.83
N ASN A 18 0.78 6.41 -4.35
CA ASN A 18 0.38 5.01 -4.42
C ASN A 18 -0.98 4.92 -5.11
N ILE A 19 -1.09 4.04 -6.09
CA ILE A 19 -2.31 3.88 -6.90
C ILE A 19 -2.95 2.55 -6.52
N TYR A 20 -4.26 2.58 -6.32
CA TYR A 20 -5.10 1.42 -6.07
C TYR A 20 -6.25 1.40 -7.07
N SER A 21 -6.29 0.40 -7.94
CA SER A 21 -7.37 0.18 -8.91
C SER A 21 -8.58 -0.51 -8.28
N ASP A 22 -8.34 -1.43 -7.33
CA ASP A 22 -9.34 -2.36 -6.80
C ASP A 22 -9.42 -2.29 -5.27
N PHE A 23 -9.39 -1.08 -4.73
CA PHE A 23 -9.51 -0.93 -3.27
C PHE A 23 -10.94 -1.25 -2.83
N THR A 24 -11.03 -2.12 -1.82
CA THR A 24 -12.28 -2.40 -1.14
C THR A 24 -12.21 -1.80 0.25
N THR A 25 -13.25 -1.06 0.62
CA THR A 25 -13.36 -0.44 1.94
C THR A 25 -13.20 -1.49 3.05
N GLY A 26 -12.43 -1.15 4.10
CA GLY A 26 -12.06 -2.08 5.19
C GLY A 26 -10.72 -2.80 5.03
N ARG A 27 -10.05 -2.72 3.86
CA ARG A 27 -8.66 -3.22 3.71
C ARG A 27 -7.64 -2.15 4.12
N SER A 28 -6.51 -2.58 4.66
CA SER A 28 -5.38 -1.69 4.92
C SER A 28 -4.67 -1.34 3.60
N ALA A 29 -4.61 -0.05 3.25
CA ALA A 29 -3.71 0.44 2.21
C ALA A 29 -2.35 0.77 2.83
N VAL A 30 -1.27 0.28 2.23
CA VAL A 30 0.09 0.37 2.76
C VAL A 30 1.02 0.91 1.67
N CYS A 31 1.89 1.85 2.04
CA CYS A 31 2.82 2.46 1.11
C CYS A 31 3.76 1.40 0.49
N ASN A 32 3.91 1.44 -0.83
CA ASN A 32 4.79 0.53 -1.55
C ASN A 32 6.28 0.72 -1.21
N GLN A 33 6.65 1.86 -0.63
CA GLN A 33 8.05 2.23 -0.39
C GLN A 33 8.43 2.12 1.09
N CYS A 34 7.75 2.83 1.99
CA CYS A 34 8.07 2.81 3.41
C CYS A 34 7.19 1.88 4.25
N ARG A 35 6.23 1.17 3.64
CA ARG A 35 5.29 0.26 4.33
C ARG A 35 4.43 0.90 5.43
N GLU A 36 4.35 2.22 5.46
CA GLU A 36 3.45 2.97 6.34
C GLU A 36 1.99 2.80 5.94
N LYS A 37 1.09 2.83 6.93
CA LYS A 37 -0.37 2.84 6.67
C LYS A 37 -0.75 4.14 5.96
N LEU A 38 -1.39 4.01 4.80
CA LEU A 38 -1.80 5.15 3.98
C LEU A 38 -3.13 5.74 4.44
N LEU A 39 -4.07 4.88 4.83
CA LEU A 39 -5.36 5.29 5.36
C LEU A 39 -5.29 5.26 6.89
N SER A 40 -5.59 6.41 7.51
CA SER A 40 -5.61 6.57 8.96
C SER A 40 -6.71 7.56 9.36
N PRO A 41 -7.17 7.55 10.63
CA PRO A 41 -8.13 8.54 11.12
C PRO A 41 -7.67 10.00 10.90
N ASN A 42 -6.36 10.24 10.91
CA ASN A 42 -5.76 11.57 10.71
C ASN A 42 -5.64 11.98 9.24
N LEU A 43 -6.13 11.17 8.30
CA LEU A 43 -6.05 11.45 6.87
C LEU A 43 -6.80 12.73 6.51
N ILE A 44 -7.96 12.97 7.11
CA ILE A 44 -8.81 14.16 6.89
C ILE A 44 -8.06 15.46 7.23
N SER A 45 -7.20 15.44 8.24
CA SER A 45 -6.44 16.61 8.68
C SER A 45 -5.17 16.84 7.86
N SER A 46 -4.66 15.81 7.19
CA SER A 46 -3.37 15.84 6.50
C SER A 46 -3.47 15.93 4.97
N HIS A 47 -4.59 15.48 4.40
CA HIS A 47 -4.82 15.36 2.97
C HIS A 47 -6.07 16.11 2.51
N LYS A 48 -6.11 16.39 1.21
CA LYS A 48 -7.24 16.95 0.46
C LYS A 48 -7.62 16.00 -0.67
N GLY A 49 -8.92 15.91 -0.93
CA GLY A 49 -9.51 15.02 -1.93
C GLY A 49 -9.87 15.77 -3.20
N HIS A 50 -9.51 15.19 -4.35
CA HIS A 50 -9.98 15.62 -5.67
C HIS A 50 -10.46 14.42 -6.48
N THR A 51 -11.48 14.57 -7.32
CA THR A 51 -11.92 13.54 -8.26
C THR A 51 -11.75 14.08 -9.67
N CYS A 52 -11.21 13.26 -10.57
CA CYS A 52 -11.13 13.61 -11.98
C CYS A 52 -12.52 13.47 -12.63
N ASP A 53 -13.01 14.53 -13.27
CA ASP A 53 -14.35 14.56 -13.85
C ASP A 53 -14.49 13.67 -15.10
N ASN A 54 -13.37 13.22 -15.69
CA ASN A 54 -13.37 12.39 -16.90
C ASN A 54 -13.37 10.89 -16.62
N CYS A 55 -12.76 10.44 -15.53
CA CYS A 55 -12.56 9.00 -15.25
C CYS A 55 -12.91 8.60 -13.82
N ASP A 56 -13.44 9.52 -13.02
CA ASP A 56 -13.86 9.32 -11.62
C ASP A 56 -12.75 8.83 -10.67
N MET A 57 -11.48 8.90 -11.09
CA MET A 57 -10.35 8.56 -10.23
C MET A 57 -10.20 9.59 -9.11
N VAL A 58 -10.07 9.10 -7.88
CA VAL A 58 -9.91 9.93 -6.69
C VAL A 58 -8.44 10.16 -6.38
N PHE A 59 -8.07 11.38 -6.01
CA PHE A 59 -6.74 11.83 -5.64
C PHE A 59 -6.78 12.32 -4.20
N ILE A 60 -6.05 11.64 -3.32
CA ILE A 60 -5.89 11.98 -1.90
C ILE A 60 -4.46 12.49 -1.73
N LEU A 61 -4.28 13.79 -1.85
CA LEU A 61 -2.97 14.45 -1.86
C LEU A 61 -2.73 15.16 -0.54
N LYS A 62 -1.47 15.35 -0.13
CA LYS A 62 -1.22 16.16 1.06
C LYS A 62 -1.72 17.59 0.88
N ASN A 63 -2.10 18.22 1.99
CA ASN A 63 -2.49 19.63 1.99
C ASN A 63 -1.39 20.56 1.45
N LYS A 64 -0.13 20.18 1.64
CA LYS A 64 1.05 20.92 1.16
C LYS A 64 1.32 20.76 -0.34
N THR A 65 0.78 19.72 -0.97
CA THR A 65 1.06 19.40 -2.38
C THR A 65 0.32 20.39 -3.27
N GLU A 66 1.06 21.08 -4.15
CA GLU A 66 0.47 22.02 -5.09
C GLU A 66 -0.35 21.24 -6.12
N PHE A 67 -1.66 21.52 -6.18
CA PHE A 67 -2.59 20.88 -7.10
C PHE A 67 -3.57 21.95 -7.60
N MET A 68 -3.67 22.09 -8.92
CA MET A 68 -4.52 23.10 -9.56
C MET A 68 -5.36 22.43 -10.65
N SER A 69 -6.68 22.49 -10.50
CA SER A 69 -7.63 22.08 -11.54
C SER A 69 -7.36 22.86 -12.83
N GLY A 70 -7.33 22.17 -13.97
CA GLY A 70 -6.99 22.71 -15.29
C GLY A 70 -5.49 22.79 -15.62
N LYS A 71 -4.59 22.56 -14.65
CA LYS A 71 -3.13 22.50 -14.87
C LYS A 71 -2.53 21.15 -14.54
N SER A 72 -3.05 20.49 -13.50
CA SER A 72 -2.71 19.11 -13.20
C SER A 72 -3.36 18.18 -14.22
N GLU A 73 -2.69 17.08 -14.56
CA GLU A 73 -3.20 16.08 -15.49
C GLU A 73 -3.48 14.76 -14.74
N CYS A 74 -4.65 14.18 -15.01
CA CYS A 74 -5.00 12.84 -14.54
C CYS A 74 -4.33 11.78 -15.43
N GLN A 75 -4.20 10.56 -14.94
CA GLN A 75 -3.64 9.45 -15.74
C GLN A 75 -4.46 9.13 -17.01
N CYS A 76 -5.73 9.53 -17.06
CA CYS A 76 -6.56 9.42 -18.24
C CYS A 76 -6.36 10.55 -19.28
N GLY A 77 -5.54 11.56 -18.96
CA GLY A 77 -5.35 12.77 -19.76
C GLY A 77 -6.35 13.90 -19.48
N GLY A 78 -7.27 13.72 -18.54
CA GLY A 78 -8.21 14.76 -18.10
C GLY A 78 -7.53 15.80 -17.19
N SER A 79 -7.95 17.06 -17.29
CA SER A 79 -7.44 18.16 -16.46
C SER A 79 -8.47 18.75 -15.50
N ASP A 80 -9.73 18.35 -15.64
CA ASP A 80 -10.83 18.86 -14.84
C ASP A 80 -11.02 18.00 -13.58
N PHE A 81 -11.01 18.68 -12.44
CA PHE A 81 -11.13 18.05 -11.13
C PHE A 81 -12.12 18.79 -10.24
N SER A 82 -12.94 18.01 -9.55
CA SER A 82 -13.85 18.43 -8.49
C SER A 82 -13.28 18.11 -7.11
N ALA A 83 -13.56 18.92 -6.09
CA ALA A 83 -13.19 18.57 -4.71
C ALA A 83 -14.10 17.44 -4.19
N VAL A 84 -13.53 16.48 -3.47
CA VAL A 84 -14.28 15.36 -2.88
C VAL A 84 -13.97 15.22 -1.39
N ASP A 85 -14.97 14.79 -0.63
CA ASP A 85 -14.81 14.48 0.78
C ASP A 85 -14.08 13.14 0.97
N ILE A 86 -13.06 13.14 1.83
CA ILE A 86 -12.25 11.96 2.15
C ILE A 86 -12.89 11.14 3.28
N GLY A 87 -13.87 11.71 4.00
CA GLY A 87 -14.58 11.04 5.12
C GLY A 87 -14.98 9.58 4.86
N PRO A 88 -15.57 9.23 3.71
CA PRO A 88 -15.96 7.85 3.39
C PRO A 88 -14.80 6.84 3.37
N PHE A 89 -13.58 7.25 3.03
CA PHE A 89 -12.40 6.37 3.02
C PHE A 89 -11.91 6.02 4.43
N VAL A 90 -12.28 6.83 5.42
CA VAL A 90 -11.84 6.73 6.81
C VAL A 90 -12.94 6.18 7.72
N ALA A 91 -14.21 6.36 7.35
CA ALA A 91 -15.37 5.95 8.14
C ALA A 91 -15.36 4.46 8.51
N ASP A 92 -15.04 3.58 7.56
CA ASP A 92 -15.00 2.14 7.80
C ASP A 92 -13.80 1.70 8.66
N LEU A 93 -12.69 2.45 8.66
CA LEU A 93 -11.54 2.14 9.52
C LEU A 93 -11.88 2.35 11.00
N GLN A 94 -12.65 3.38 11.32
CA GLN A 94 -13.10 3.64 12.69
C GLN A 94 -14.06 2.54 13.20
N ALA A 95 -14.87 1.96 12.32
CA ALA A 95 -15.75 0.85 12.67
C ALA A 95 -14.98 -0.47 12.91
N VAL A 96 -13.91 -0.71 12.13
CA VAL A 96 -13.05 -1.89 12.29
C VAL A 96 -12.17 -1.79 13.55
N GLU A 97 -11.54 -0.64 13.82
CA GLU A 97 -10.76 -0.45 15.06
C GLU A 97 -11.63 -0.56 16.33
N ALA A 98 -12.91 -0.18 16.26
CA ALA A 98 -13.84 -0.34 17.38
C ALA A 98 -14.32 -1.79 17.59
N SER A 99 -14.13 -2.68 16.61
CA SER A 99 -14.53 -4.09 16.67
C SER A 99 -13.36 -5.06 16.83
N SER A 100 -12.11 -4.59 16.80
CA SER A 100 -10.90 -5.41 16.97
C SER A 100 -10.40 -5.53 18.43
N PHE A 101 -11.29 -5.38 19.42
CA PHE A 101 -10.99 -5.62 20.85
C PHE A 101 -11.41 -7.03 21.28
N ASP A 102 -11.10 -8.06 20.49
CA ASP A 102 -11.03 -9.43 21.00
C ASP A 102 -9.55 -9.77 21.19
N GLU A 103 -9.15 -9.81 22.47
CA GLU A 103 -7.86 -10.27 22.94
C GLU A 103 -7.66 -11.74 22.54
N ASP A 104 -6.99 -12.00 21.41
CA ASP A 104 -6.42 -13.32 21.15
C ASP A 104 -4.97 -13.33 21.67
N GLU A 105 -4.86 -13.65 22.96
CA GLU A 105 -3.64 -14.05 23.64
C GLU A 105 -3.21 -15.45 23.16
N SER A 106 -2.87 -15.60 21.87
CA SER A 106 -2.23 -16.81 21.35
C SER A 106 -0.71 -16.64 21.37
N ASN A 107 -0.16 -17.17 22.45
CA ASN A 107 1.25 -17.39 22.71
C ASN A 107 1.86 -18.40 21.71
N ASP A 108 2.17 -17.97 20.48
CA ASP A 108 2.92 -18.79 19.50
C ASP A 108 4.41 -18.41 19.48
N ASP A 109 5.13 -18.90 20.48
CA ASP A 109 6.61 -18.89 20.61
C ASP A 109 7.29 -19.93 19.68
N ASP A 110 6.83 -20.12 18.43
CA ASP A 110 7.39 -21.17 17.55
C ASP A 110 7.46 -20.80 16.06
N PHE A 111 7.58 -19.51 15.73
CA PHE A 111 7.84 -19.07 14.34
C PHE A 111 9.30 -18.68 14.14
N ASP A 112 10.17 -19.69 14.05
CA ASP A 112 11.59 -19.52 13.77
C ASP A 112 11.79 -19.18 12.28
N TRP A 113 11.73 -17.87 11.96
CA TRP A 113 11.99 -17.36 10.61
C TRP A 113 13.45 -17.58 10.24
N CYS A 114 13.70 -18.70 9.54
CA CYS A 114 14.91 -19.01 8.81
C CYS A 114 16.21 -19.07 9.64
N ARG A 115 16.42 -20.19 10.33
CA ARG A 115 17.78 -20.73 10.48
C ARG A 115 17.83 -22.16 9.95
N PRO A 116 18.68 -22.46 8.95
CA PRO A 116 18.99 -23.85 8.66
C PRO A 116 19.63 -24.48 9.91
N ASN A 117 19.26 -25.73 10.14
CA ASN A 117 19.70 -26.54 11.28
C ASN A 117 21.24 -26.52 11.35
N PRO A 118 21.87 -26.23 12.52
CA PRO A 118 23.33 -26.20 12.64
C PRO A 118 24.01 -27.55 12.42
N ASP A 119 23.23 -28.63 12.19
CA ASP A 119 23.73 -29.99 11.95
C ASP A 119 23.90 -30.33 10.45
N ASP A 120 23.66 -29.40 9.52
CA ASP A 120 24.07 -29.61 8.13
C ASP A 120 25.58 -29.41 8.01
N SER A 121 26.30 -30.47 8.36
CA SER A 121 27.73 -30.64 8.11
C SER A 121 27.94 -30.74 6.59
N LEU A 122 27.83 -29.61 5.90
CA LEU A 122 28.22 -29.45 4.51
C LEU A 122 29.76 -29.48 4.45
N ASP A 123 30.32 -30.68 4.61
CA ASP A 123 31.67 -30.99 4.15
C ASP A 123 31.62 -31.07 2.61
N GLY A 124 31.60 -29.89 2.00
CA GLY A 124 31.48 -29.73 0.57
C GLY A 124 31.92 -28.32 0.20
N ASP A 125 33.13 -28.22 -0.35
CA ASP A 125 33.68 -26.99 -0.90
C ASP A 125 32.63 -26.32 -1.81
N TYR A 126 32.07 -25.19 -1.36
CA TYR A 126 31.03 -24.42 -2.04
C TYR A 126 31.44 -23.96 -3.45
N ASN A 127 32.72 -24.08 -3.79
CA ASN A 127 33.22 -23.83 -5.14
C ASN A 127 32.70 -24.85 -6.18
N ASN A 128 32.36 -26.08 -5.77
CA ASN A 128 31.87 -27.11 -6.70
C ASN A 128 30.48 -26.79 -7.31
N VAL A 129 29.69 -25.91 -6.68
CA VAL A 129 28.37 -25.50 -7.20
C VAL A 129 28.49 -24.66 -8.48
N PHE A 130 29.64 -24.02 -8.71
CA PHE A 130 29.88 -23.18 -9.88
C PHE A 130 30.63 -23.90 -11.00
N ASP A 131 31.19 -25.08 -10.72
CA ASP A 131 31.94 -25.89 -11.68
C ASP A 131 31.05 -26.89 -12.44
N ASP A 132 29.79 -27.09 -12.03
CA ASP A 132 28.79 -27.82 -12.82
C ASP A 132 28.27 -26.91 -13.95
N ASP A 133 29.04 -26.80 -15.02
CA ASP A 133 28.60 -26.21 -16.29
C ASP A 133 27.48 -27.10 -16.89
N PRO A 134 26.23 -26.62 -17.02
CA PRO A 134 25.14 -27.38 -17.65
C PRO A 134 25.27 -27.41 -19.19
N GLY A 135 26.47 -27.13 -19.72
CA GLY A 135 26.82 -27.13 -21.13
C GLY A 135 26.86 -28.53 -21.77
N PHE A 136 25.71 -28.97 -22.27
CA PHE A 136 25.50 -29.89 -23.40
C PHE A 136 26.65 -30.86 -23.74
N GLY A 137 26.60 -32.06 -23.15
CA GLY A 137 27.27 -33.24 -23.70
C GLY A 137 26.76 -33.52 -25.13
N LYS A 138 27.72 -33.70 -26.05
CA LYS A 138 27.50 -34.19 -27.41
C LYS A 138 27.04 -35.65 -27.45
#